data_AF-A0A1G5BRL1-F1
#
_entry.id   AF-A0A1G5BRL1-F1
#
_cell.length_a   1.000
_cell.length_b   1.000
_cell.length_c   1.000
_cell.angle_alpha   90.00
_cell.angle_beta   90.00
_cell.angle_gamma   90.00
#
_symmetry.space_group_name_H-M   'P 1'
#
loop_
_entity.id
_entity.type
_entity.pdbx_description
1 polymer ?
#
loop_
_entity_poly.entity_id
_entity_poly.type
_entity_poly.pdbx_seq_one_letter_code
_entity_poly.pdbx_strand_id
1 'polypeptide(L)'
;MKFNEYRDSGKIYVIAEMSANHGGSLDQALQIVEAAAASGADCLKTQTYTADTLTIDCHTEAFQIHGGLWDGYNLHDLYKEAYTPWEWMEPIKKKCEELGMDYLSTPFDTTSVDYLEGIGEEFYKIASFELTDIPLIRYIARTGKPIIMSTGMATLEEIEEAVAAARAEGNNDITLLRCCSAYPTVSSDLNLRIIPDLKKRFDLPVGLSDHSMGHTAAVAATALGAMVIEKHFCLSRDIPTADSAFSMEPAEFADMVRAVRETQLALGSVEYGPTEDEKAELNCRRSLFIVKDVKAGDKVSTDNVRSIRAYNISGMKPKYHDEVLGRTFKSDLPAGTPLERSCFE
;
A
#
# COMPACT_ATOMS: atom_id res chain seq x y z
N MET A 1 4.83 13.31 -13.05
CA MET A 1 4.86 12.04 -12.30
C MET A 1 3.71 11.91 -11.30
N LYS A 2 2.90 10.85 -11.41
CA LYS A 2 1.81 10.50 -10.47
C LYS A 2 2.30 10.14 -9.07
N PHE A 3 3.51 9.59 -8.94
CA PHE A 3 4.08 9.18 -7.65
C PHE A 3 4.03 10.32 -6.60
N ASN A 4 4.41 11.55 -6.98
CA ASN A 4 4.34 12.70 -6.08
C ASN A 4 2.90 13.05 -5.68
N GLU A 5 1.95 13.01 -6.63
CA GLU A 5 0.54 13.26 -6.34
C GLU A 5 -0.04 12.23 -5.36
N TYR A 6 0.37 10.97 -5.49
CA TYR A 6 -0.08 9.89 -4.61
C TYR A 6 0.51 10.04 -3.20
N ARG A 7 1.82 10.34 -3.12
CA ARG A 7 2.49 10.64 -1.86
C ARG A 7 1.80 11.78 -1.12
N ASP A 8 1.50 12.87 -1.81
CA ASP A 8 0.94 14.09 -1.20
C ASP A 8 -0.54 13.93 -0.83
N SER A 9 -1.31 13.15 -1.60
CA SER A 9 -2.70 12.81 -1.29
C SER A 9 -2.86 11.64 -0.32
N GLY A 10 -1.77 10.99 0.06
CA GLY A 10 -1.74 9.79 0.89
C GLY A 10 -2.33 8.55 0.22
N LYS A 11 -2.54 8.56 -1.11
CA LYS A 11 -3.01 7.40 -1.87
C LYS A 11 -1.92 6.35 -1.99
N ILE A 12 -2.32 5.08 -1.97
CA ILE A 12 -1.36 3.98 -2.16
C ILE A 12 -0.90 3.95 -3.62
N TYR A 13 0.39 3.95 -3.87
CA TYR A 13 0.94 3.83 -5.21
C TYR A 13 1.27 2.37 -5.53
N VAL A 14 0.80 1.85 -6.66
CA VAL A 14 0.94 0.43 -7.03
C VAL A 14 1.85 0.28 -8.25
N ILE A 15 2.94 -0.47 -8.08
CA ILE A 15 3.96 -0.73 -9.09
C ILE A 15 3.83 -2.17 -9.58
N ALA A 16 3.65 -2.33 -10.90
CA ALA A 16 3.76 -3.61 -11.58
C ALA A 16 5.23 -3.81 -12.03
N GLU A 17 5.92 -4.77 -11.42
CA GLU A 17 7.31 -5.10 -11.77
C GLU A 17 7.34 -6.11 -12.92
N MET A 18 7.88 -5.70 -14.06
CA MET A 18 8.04 -6.58 -15.22
C MET A 18 9.20 -7.56 -15.02
N SER A 19 10.35 -7.07 -14.54
CA SER A 19 11.59 -7.88 -14.44
C SER A 19 11.84 -8.67 -15.74
N ALA A 20 12.17 -9.95 -15.68
CA ALA A 20 12.44 -10.80 -16.84
C ALA A 20 11.16 -11.37 -17.51
N ASN A 21 9.95 -10.95 -17.11
CA ASN A 21 8.69 -11.51 -17.64
C ASN A 21 8.41 -11.19 -19.10
N HIS A 22 9.19 -10.29 -19.71
CA HIS A 22 9.16 -10.04 -21.15
C HIS A 22 9.70 -11.20 -21.99
N GLY A 23 10.38 -12.19 -21.40
CA GLY A 23 10.79 -13.43 -22.08
C GLY A 23 11.63 -13.22 -23.33
N GLY A 24 12.42 -12.15 -23.37
CA GLY A 24 13.21 -11.78 -24.55
C GLY A 24 12.39 -11.24 -25.74
N SER A 25 11.18 -10.71 -25.54
CA SER A 25 10.37 -10.07 -26.59
C SER A 25 9.83 -8.68 -26.22
N LEU A 26 10.16 -7.66 -27.04
CA LEU A 26 9.61 -6.31 -26.88
C LEU A 26 8.08 -6.30 -27.04
N ASP A 27 7.54 -7.08 -27.97
CA ASP A 27 6.09 -7.18 -28.17
C ASP A 27 5.40 -7.69 -26.90
N GLN A 28 6.00 -8.68 -26.22
CA GLN A 28 5.49 -9.16 -24.94
C GLN A 28 5.65 -8.11 -23.83
N ALA A 29 6.77 -7.38 -23.78
CA ALA A 29 6.94 -6.27 -22.85
C ALA A 29 5.85 -5.21 -23.02
N LEU A 30 5.52 -4.83 -24.26
CA LEU A 30 4.45 -3.87 -24.56
C LEU A 30 3.06 -4.41 -24.19
N GLN A 31 2.79 -5.70 -24.40
CA GLN A 31 1.56 -6.34 -23.93
C GLN A 31 1.46 -6.36 -22.39
N ILE A 32 2.58 -6.58 -21.69
CA ILE A 32 2.65 -6.49 -20.23
C ILE A 32 2.29 -5.06 -19.78
N VAL A 33 2.80 -4.02 -20.45
CA VAL A 33 2.44 -2.63 -20.14
C VAL A 33 0.93 -2.40 -20.26
N GLU A 34 0.33 -2.87 -21.35
CA GLU A 34 -1.13 -2.76 -21.58
C GLU A 34 -1.93 -3.50 -20.49
N ALA A 35 -1.50 -4.71 -20.15
CA ALA A 35 -2.17 -5.53 -19.13
C ALA A 35 -2.02 -4.92 -17.72
N ALA A 36 -0.86 -4.37 -17.37
CA ALA A 36 -0.63 -3.71 -16.09
C ALA A 36 -1.52 -2.46 -15.95
N ALA A 37 -1.60 -1.64 -17.00
CA ALA A 37 -2.48 -0.47 -17.03
C ALA A 37 -3.96 -0.86 -16.88
N ALA A 38 -4.41 -1.87 -17.62
CA ALA A 38 -5.77 -2.39 -17.55
C ALA A 38 -6.10 -3.00 -16.17
N SER A 39 -5.09 -3.50 -15.46
CA SER A 39 -5.21 -4.04 -14.11
C SER A 39 -5.17 -2.96 -13.02
N GLY A 40 -4.97 -1.69 -13.39
CA GLY A 40 -4.98 -0.55 -12.47
C GLY A 40 -3.65 -0.26 -11.79
N ALA A 41 -2.52 -0.71 -12.35
CA ALA A 41 -1.21 -0.25 -11.92
C ALA A 41 -1.06 1.27 -12.11
N ASP A 42 -0.37 1.92 -11.17
CA ASP A 42 -0.03 3.34 -11.29
C ASP A 42 1.30 3.53 -12.03
N CYS A 43 2.15 2.50 -11.99
CA CYS A 43 3.47 2.48 -12.58
C CYS A 43 3.86 1.09 -13.07
N LEU A 44 4.62 1.05 -14.16
CA LEU A 44 5.37 -0.13 -14.58
C LEU A 44 6.85 0.05 -14.26
N LYS A 45 7.47 -0.98 -13.69
CA LYS A 45 8.91 -1.02 -13.39
C LYS A 45 9.65 -2.04 -14.24
N THR A 46 10.86 -1.67 -14.69
CA THR A 46 11.83 -2.56 -15.34
C THR A 46 13.17 -2.57 -14.58
N GLN A 47 14.16 -3.29 -15.12
CA GLN A 47 15.51 -3.39 -14.58
C GLN A 47 16.52 -3.06 -15.68
N THR A 48 17.47 -2.15 -15.39
CA THR A 48 18.50 -1.72 -16.35
C THR A 48 19.86 -2.18 -15.87
N TYR A 49 20.38 -3.22 -16.51
CA TYR A 49 21.74 -3.72 -16.33
C TYR A 49 22.18 -4.46 -17.60
N THR A 50 23.44 -4.87 -17.64
CA THR A 50 23.91 -5.95 -18.51
C THR A 50 24.57 -7.01 -17.64
N ALA A 51 24.68 -8.25 -18.13
CA ALA A 51 25.40 -9.29 -17.38
C ALA A 51 26.84 -8.86 -17.05
N ASP A 52 27.50 -8.09 -17.93
CA ASP A 52 28.88 -7.62 -17.77
C ASP A 52 29.04 -6.46 -16.76
N THR A 53 27.96 -5.73 -16.47
CA THR A 53 27.98 -4.66 -15.46
C THR A 53 27.52 -5.15 -14.10
N LEU A 54 26.64 -6.15 -14.06
CA LEU A 54 26.12 -6.72 -12.82
C LEU A 54 27.02 -7.84 -12.26
N THR A 55 27.68 -8.60 -13.13
CA THR A 55 28.61 -9.67 -12.76
C THR A 55 29.72 -9.78 -13.80
N ILE A 56 30.47 -10.88 -13.79
CA ILE A 56 31.51 -11.16 -14.78
C ILE A 56 31.31 -12.54 -15.39
N ASP A 57 31.76 -12.71 -16.64
CA ASP A 57 31.83 -14.00 -17.33
C ASP A 57 32.84 -14.91 -16.60
N CYS A 58 32.33 -15.63 -15.59
CA CYS A 58 33.11 -16.45 -14.68
C CYS A 58 32.30 -17.68 -14.26
N HIS A 59 32.87 -18.86 -14.47
CA HIS A 59 32.22 -20.15 -14.15
C HIS A 59 32.80 -20.84 -12.91
N THR A 60 33.47 -20.09 -12.03
CA THR A 60 33.91 -20.63 -10.73
C THR A 60 32.72 -20.88 -9.80
N GLU A 61 32.93 -21.67 -8.75
CA GLU A 61 31.90 -22.01 -7.75
C GLU A 61 31.18 -20.79 -7.16
N ALA A 62 31.87 -19.66 -7.01
CA ALA A 62 31.29 -18.43 -6.48
C ALA A 62 30.19 -17.80 -7.37
N PHE A 63 30.11 -18.21 -8.64
CA PHE A 63 29.15 -17.70 -9.63
C PHE A 63 28.10 -18.75 -10.01
N GLN A 64 28.09 -19.90 -9.32
CA GLN A 64 27.08 -20.94 -9.48
C GLN A 64 26.01 -20.76 -8.41
N ILE A 65 24.75 -20.78 -8.83
CA ILE A 65 23.60 -20.67 -7.92
C ILE A 65 23.27 -22.06 -7.36
N HIS A 66 23.09 -22.13 -6.05
CA HIS A 66 22.68 -23.35 -5.35
C HIS A 66 21.39 -23.11 -4.57
N GLY A 67 20.38 -23.94 -4.85
CA GLY A 67 19.04 -23.89 -4.28
C GLY A 67 18.15 -22.79 -4.89
N GLY A 68 16.88 -22.81 -4.48
CA GLY A 68 15.89 -21.85 -4.95
C GLY A 68 15.43 -22.09 -6.39
N LEU A 69 14.83 -21.06 -6.99
CA LEU A 69 14.22 -21.14 -8.33
C LEU A 69 15.27 -21.28 -9.45
N TRP A 70 16.47 -20.75 -9.24
CA TRP A 70 17.54 -20.68 -10.23
C TRP A 70 18.69 -21.66 -9.92
N ASP A 71 18.43 -22.70 -9.14
CA ASP A 71 19.43 -23.73 -8.80
C ASP A 71 20.13 -24.29 -10.06
N GLY A 72 21.46 -24.35 -10.03
CA GLY A 72 22.29 -24.84 -11.12
C GLY A 72 22.60 -23.86 -12.24
N TYR A 73 22.08 -22.63 -12.19
CA TYR A 73 22.47 -21.58 -13.14
C TYR A 73 23.81 -20.94 -12.78
N ASN A 74 24.55 -20.52 -13.81
CA ASN A 74 25.61 -19.54 -13.66
C ASN A 74 25.00 -18.12 -13.66
N LEU A 75 25.52 -17.22 -12.82
CA LEU A 75 25.02 -15.84 -12.71
C LEU A 75 25.08 -15.08 -14.04
N HIS A 76 26.20 -15.15 -14.77
CA HIS A 76 26.36 -14.39 -16.01
C HIS A 76 25.38 -14.86 -17.08
N ASP A 77 25.24 -16.18 -17.24
CA ASP A 77 24.28 -16.79 -18.18
C ASP A 77 22.83 -16.43 -17.82
N LEU A 78 22.46 -16.51 -16.54
CA LEU A 78 21.12 -16.12 -16.07
C LEU A 78 20.82 -14.66 -16.39
N TYR A 79 21.72 -13.75 -16.03
CA TYR A 79 21.53 -12.32 -16.26
C TYR A 79 21.52 -11.97 -17.74
N LYS A 80 22.28 -12.69 -18.57
CA LYS A 80 22.26 -12.53 -20.02
C LYS A 80 20.96 -13.00 -20.66
N GLU A 81 20.33 -14.02 -20.10
CA GLU A 81 19.00 -14.48 -20.51
C GLU A 81 17.89 -13.52 -20.04
N ALA A 82 18.01 -13.02 -18.80
CA ALA A 82 16.98 -12.25 -18.12
C ALA A 82 16.98 -10.74 -18.41
N TYR A 83 18.09 -10.16 -18.88
CA TYR A 83 18.19 -8.70 -19.02
C TYR A 83 17.17 -8.13 -20.01
N THR A 84 16.77 -6.88 -19.77
CA THR A 84 16.00 -6.08 -20.71
C THR A 84 16.98 -5.31 -21.62
N PRO A 85 16.92 -5.47 -22.96
CA PRO A 85 17.71 -4.66 -23.88
C PRO A 85 17.47 -3.17 -23.66
N TRP A 86 18.55 -2.38 -23.54
CA TRP A 86 18.45 -0.98 -23.11
C TRP A 86 17.57 -0.16 -24.06
N GLU A 87 17.67 -0.41 -25.36
CA GLU A 87 16.86 0.26 -26.37
C GLU A 87 15.34 0.00 -26.25
N TRP A 88 14.90 -0.92 -25.38
CA TRP A 88 13.48 -1.17 -25.09
C TRP A 88 12.91 -0.22 -24.04
N MET A 89 13.74 0.40 -23.21
CA MET A 89 13.26 1.27 -22.13
C MET A 89 12.48 2.48 -22.69
N GLU A 90 12.97 3.10 -23.78
CA GLU A 90 12.26 4.21 -24.44
C GLU A 90 10.86 3.84 -24.97
N PRO A 91 10.67 2.78 -25.79
CA PRO A 91 9.34 2.41 -26.24
C PRO A 91 8.43 1.91 -25.11
N ILE A 92 8.96 1.23 -24.08
CA ILE A 92 8.19 0.82 -22.91
C ILE A 92 7.72 2.07 -22.14
N LYS A 93 8.62 3.00 -21.83
CA LYS A 93 8.32 4.27 -21.16
C LYS A 93 7.25 5.05 -21.90
N LYS A 94 7.41 5.21 -23.22
CA LYS A 94 6.42 5.89 -24.06
C LYS A 94 5.05 5.21 -23.97
N LYS A 95 4.99 3.88 -23.98
CA LYS A 95 3.73 3.14 -23.86
C LYS A 95 3.08 3.31 -22.50
N CYS A 96 3.86 3.36 -21.42
CA CYS A 96 3.35 3.70 -20.08
C CYS A 96 2.69 5.08 -20.08
N GLU A 97 3.37 6.10 -20.62
CA GLU A 97 2.85 7.47 -20.70
C GLU A 97 1.58 7.59 -21.53
N GLU A 98 1.51 6.91 -22.68
CA GLU A 98 0.30 6.83 -23.53
C GLU A 98 -0.90 6.25 -22.79
N LEU A 99 -0.66 5.32 -21.86
CA LEU A 99 -1.69 4.69 -21.01
C LEU A 99 -1.88 5.44 -19.67
N GLY A 100 -1.16 6.54 -19.47
CA GLY A 100 -1.22 7.36 -18.27
C GLY A 100 -0.63 6.68 -17.04
N MET A 101 0.27 5.70 -17.16
CA MET A 101 1.08 5.19 -16.05
C MET A 101 2.40 5.94 -15.97
N ASP A 102 2.95 6.06 -14.76
CA ASP A 102 4.37 6.39 -14.64
C ASP A 102 5.21 5.19 -15.13
N TYR A 103 6.46 5.46 -15.49
CA TYR A 103 7.48 4.45 -15.78
C TYR A 103 8.65 4.65 -14.84
N LEU A 104 9.23 3.54 -14.37
CA LEU A 104 10.49 3.59 -13.64
C LEU A 104 11.38 2.38 -14.00
N SER A 105 12.69 2.49 -13.82
CA SER A 105 13.62 1.37 -13.87
C SER A 105 14.56 1.33 -12.66
N THR A 106 15.01 0.12 -12.34
CA THR A 106 16.02 -0.14 -11.31
C THR A 106 17.41 -0.16 -11.98
N PRO A 107 18.28 0.85 -11.78
CA PRO A 107 19.68 0.77 -12.18
C PRO A 107 20.47 -0.11 -11.22
N PHE A 108 21.50 -0.79 -11.73
CA PHE A 108 22.40 -1.66 -10.95
C PHE A 108 23.86 -1.20 -10.99
N ASP A 109 24.17 -0.20 -11.80
CA ASP A 109 25.51 0.37 -11.95
C ASP A 109 25.45 1.80 -12.49
N THR A 110 26.56 2.55 -12.45
CA THR A 110 26.54 3.97 -12.87
C THR A 110 26.23 4.18 -14.35
N THR A 111 26.57 3.22 -15.23
CA THR A 111 26.26 3.32 -16.66
C THR A 111 24.76 3.16 -16.92
N SER A 112 24.09 2.30 -16.14
CA SER A 112 22.62 2.19 -16.17
C SER A 112 21.94 3.46 -15.67
N VAL A 113 22.49 4.15 -14.66
CA VAL A 113 21.99 5.46 -14.22
C VAL A 113 22.15 6.51 -15.32
N ASP A 114 23.33 6.59 -15.95
CA ASP A 114 23.58 7.56 -17.02
C ASP A 114 22.67 7.35 -18.23
N TYR A 115 22.39 6.09 -18.58
CA TYR A 115 21.43 5.75 -19.64
C TYR A 115 20.02 6.21 -19.28
N LEU A 116 19.56 5.91 -18.06
CA LEU A 116 18.23 6.29 -17.57
C LEU A 116 18.05 7.82 -17.47
N GLU A 117 19.07 8.55 -17.03
CA GLU A 117 19.08 10.03 -17.12
C GLU A 117 18.91 10.50 -18.57
N GLY A 118 19.58 9.85 -19.53
CA GLY A 118 19.51 10.17 -20.95
C GLY A 118 18.11 10.04 -21.56
N ILE A 119 17.30 9.09 -21.08
CA ILE A 119 15.91 8.89 -21.54
C ILE A 119 14.87 9.62 -20.67
N GLY A 120 15.33 10.43 -19.70
CA GLY A 120 14.47 11.25 -18.87
C GLY A 120 13.72 10.50 -17.77
N GLU A 121 14.38 9.54 -17.12
CA GLU A 121 13.87 8.89 -15.90
C GLU A 121 13.49 9.93 -14.83
N GLU A 122 12.34 9.81 -14.17
CA GLU A 122 11.87 10.83 -13.21
C GLU A 122 12.21 10.49 -11.75
N PHE A 123 12.49 9.22 -11.43
CA PHE A 123 12.74 8.70 -10.08
C PHE A 123 13.34 7.30 -10.15
N TYR A 124 14.02 6.87 -9.09
CA TYR A 124 14.81 5.63 -9.11
C TYR A 124 14.33 4.60 -8.10
N LYS A 125 14.52 3.33 -8.45
CA LYS A 125 14.48 2.21 -7.50
C LYS A 125 15.89 1.75 -7.18
N ILE A 126 16.16 1.50 -5.90
CA ILE A 126 17.34 0.74 -5.45
C ILE A 126 16.85 -0.62 -4.98
N ALA A 127 17.35 -1.69 -5.60
CA ALA A 127 17.01 -3.05 -5.24
C ALA A 127 17.62 -3.46 -3.88
N SER A 128 17.12 -4.54 -3.29
CA SER A 128 17.53 -4.96 -1.95
C SER A 128 19.00 -5.35 -1.87
N PHE A 129 19.56 -5.92 -2.94
CA PHE A 129 20.96 -6.35 -3.00
C PHE A 129 21.90 -5.15 -3.10
N GLU A 130 21.46 -4.09 -3.79
CA GLU A 130 22.23 -2.85 -3.99
C GLU A 130 22.07 -1.85 -2.84
N LEU A 131 21.26 -2.15 -1.81
CA LEU A 131 21.09 -1.26 -0.64
C LEU A 131 22.42 -1.02 0.10
N THR A 132 23.34 -1.98 0.05
CA THR A 132 24.67 -1.84 0.65
C THR A 132 25.69 -1.21 -0.29
N ASP A 133 25.34 -0.95 -1.56
CA ASP A 133 26.21 -0.26 -2.52
C ASP A 133 26.14 1.27 -2.31
N ILE A 134 26.83 1.73 -1.27
CA ILE A 134 26.90 3.15 -0.89
C ILE A 134 27.41 4.03 -2.04
N PRO A 135 28.45 3.66 -2.83
CA PRO A 135 28.84 4.41 -4.02
C PRO A 135 27.69 4.59 -5.03
N LEU A 136 26.95 3.54 -5.36
CA LEU A 136 25.81 3.61 -6.29
C LEU A 136 24.68 4.49 -5.73
N ILE A 137 24.33 4.32 -4.45
CA ILE A 137 23.31 5.14 -3.78
C ILE A 137 23.68 6.63 -3.87
N ARG A 138 24.94 6.99 -3.61
CA ARG A 138 25.41 8.38 -3.74
C ARG A 138 25.33 8.89 -5.17
N TYR A 139 25.67 8.05 -6.14
CA TYR A 139 25.59 8.40 -7.56
C TYR A 139 24.16 8.73 -7.97
N ILE A 140 23.21 7.86 -7.63
CA ILE A 140 21.78 8.07 -7.86
C ILE A 140 21.29 9.31 -7.11
N ALA A 141 21.68 9.50 -5.85
CA ALA A 141 21.23 10.63 -5.03
C ALA A 141 21.63 11.99 -5.59
N ARG A 142 22.79 12.11 -6.27
CA ARG A 142 23.25 13.35 -6.92
C ARG A 142 22.36 13.82 -8.07
N THR A 143 21.54 12.94 -8.63
CA THR A 143 20.53 13.34 -9.64
C THR A 143 19.46 14.26 -9.04
N GLY A 144 19.28 14.23 -7.71
CA GLY A 144 18.25 14.99 -6.99
C GLY A 144 16.83 14.45 -7.19
N LYS A 145 16.66 13.31 -7.86
CA LYS A 145 15.36 12.68 -8.12
C LYS A 145 14.92 11.79 -6.95
N PRO A 146 13.60 11.55 -6.76
CA PRO A 146 13.10 10.68 -5.70
C PRO A 146 13.68 9.26 -5.79
N ILE A 147 13.89 8.62 -4.64
CA ILE A 147 14.48 7.28 -4.54
C ILE A 147 13.58 6.35 -3.74
N ILE A 148 13.27 5.18 -4.30
CA ILE A 148 12.57 4.08 -3.63
C ILE A 148 13.56 2.95 -3.31
N MET A 149 13.91 2.75 -2.05
CA MET A 149 14.91 1.76 -1.62
C MET A 149 14.25 0.52 -1.03
N SER A 150 14.52 -0.67 -1.57
CA SER A 150 14.05 -1.92 -0.94
C SER A 150 14.99 -2.35 0.17
N THR A 151 14.43 -2.86 1.26
CA THR A 151 15.15 -3.20 2.49
C THR A 151 15.16 -4.70 2.77
N GLY A 152 15.20 -5.52 1.71
CA GLY A 152 15.30 -6.97 1.86
C GLY A 152 16.65 -7.40 2.37
N MET A 153 16.68 -8.37 3.30
CA MET A 153 17.88 -8.90 3.97
C MET A 153 18.62 -7.91 4.89
N ALA A 154 18.39 -6.61 4.71
CA ALA A 154 19.08 -5.55 5.41
C ALA A 154 18.82 -5.54 6.92
N THR A 155 19.89 -5.33 7.66
CA THR A 155 19.88 -4.94 9.06
C THR A 155 19.47 -3.48 9.22
N LEU A 156 19.16 -3.06 10.45
CA LEU A 156 18.85 -1.66 10.73
C LEU A 156 20.03 -0.73 10.38
N GLU A 157 21.26 -1.16 10.66
CA GLU A 157 22.49 -0.40 10.39
C GLU A 157 22.68 -0.16 8.88
N GLU A 158 22.51 -1.19 8.05
CA GLU A 158 22.62 -1.05 6.59
C GLU A 158 21.55 -0.10 6.01
N ILE A 159 20.33 -0.10 6.57
CA ILE A 159 19.30 0.87 6.17
C ILE A 159 19.70 2.30 6.59
N GLU A 160 20.26 2.47 7.79
CA GLU A 160 20.77 3.75 8.27
C GLU A 160 21.91 4.29 7.39
N GLU A 161 22.84 3.44 6.99
CA GLU A 161 23.95 3.77 6.09
C GLU A 161 23.43 4.21 4.71
N ALA A 162 22.49 3.45 4.11
CA ALA A 162 21.91 3.77 2.82
C ALA A 162 21.16 5.10 2.81
N VAL A 163 20.31 5.34 3.83
CA VAL A 163 19.59 6.61 3.99
C VAL A 163 20.57 7.77 4.22
N ALA A 164 21.60 7.58 5.06
CA ALA A 164 22.61 8.59 5.31
C ALA A 164 23.42 8.92 4.04
N ALA A 165 23.73 7.92 3.22
CA ALA A 165 24.45 8.09 1.96
C ALA A 165 23.69 8.99 0.98
N ALA A 166 22.39 8.76 0.78
CA ALA A 166 21.57 9.60 -0.07
C ALA A 166 21.43 11.03 0.49
N ARG A 167 21.18 11.17 1.80
CA ARG A 167 21.07 12.47 2.47
C ARG A 167 22.36 13.28 2.41
N ALA A 168 23.53 12.62 2.47
CA ALA A 168 24.83 13.28 2.37
C ALA A 168 25.07 13.95 1.01
N GLU A 169 24.40 13.50 -0.05
CA GLU A 169 24.41 14.12 -1.38
C GLU A 169 23.29 15.17 -1.54
N GLY A 170 22.57 15.49 -0.47
CA GLY A 170 21.49 16.49 -0.44
C GLY A 170 20.11 15.95 -0.80
N ASN A 171 19.97 14.65 -1.07
CA ASN A 171 18.69 14.05 -1.46
C ASN A 171 17.96 13.46 -0.24
N ASN A 172 16.82 14.07 0.11
CA ASN A 172 15.96 13.63 1.22
C ASN A 172 14.65 12.99 0.74
N ASP A 173 14.42 12.94 -0.57
CA ASP A 173 13.19 12.38 -1.14
C ASP A 173 13.33 10.86 -1.28
N ILE A 174 13.19 10.17 -0.14
CA ILE A 174 13.44 8.74 -0.02
C ILE A 174 12.17 8.04 0.45
N THR A 175 11.83 6.93 -0.18
CA THR A 175 10.79 5.98 0.25
C THR A 175 11.43 4.62 0.52
N LEU A 176 11.18 4.04 1.68
CA LEU A 176 11.68 2.70 2.01
C LEU A 176 10.63 1.64 1.70
N LEU A 177 11.01 0.50 1.14
CA LEU A 177 10.11 -0.65 0.99
C LEU A 177 10.56 -1.77 1.90
N ARG A 178 9.65 -2.22 2.78
CA ARG A 178 9.80 -3.53 3.41
C ARG A 178 9.81 -4.58 2.29
N CYS A 179 10.74 -5.53 2.34
CA CYS A 179 10.89 -6.56 1.31
C CYS A 179 11.43 -7.87 1.91
N CYS A 180 10.86 -9.02 1.58
CA CYS A 180 11.52 -10.30 1.87
C CYS A 180 12.08 -10.84 0.55
N SER A 181 13.40 -10.96 0.42
CA SER A 181 14.07 -11.41 -0.81
C SER A 181 14.07 -12.93 -0.91
N ALA A 182 12.88 -13.53 -0.89
CA ALA A 182 12.63 -14.95 -1.12
C ALA A 182 11.54 -15.10 -2.19
N TYR A 183 11.71 -16.04 -3.11
CA TYR A 183 10.92 -16.11 -4.35
C TYR A 183 10.34 -17.52 -4.55
N PRO A 184 9.05 -17.77 -4.22
CA PRO A 184 8.14 -16.86 -3.53
C PRO A 184 8.44 -16.77 -2.02
N THR A 185 8.05 -15.65 -1.42
CA THR A 185 8.13 -15.46 0.03
C THR A 185 6.98 -16.19 0.72
N VAL A 186 7.27 -16.91 1.81
CA VAL A 186 6.24 -17.44 2.70
C VAL A 186 5.76 -16.38 3.69
N SER A 187 4.46 -16.39 4.02
CA SER A 187 3.86 -15.31 4.80
C SER A 187 4.45 -15.11 6.20
N SER A 188 5.03 -16.16 6.80
CA SER A 188 5.70 -16.07 8.11
C SER A 188 6.93 -15.17 8.09
N ASP A 189 7.55 -14.96 6.93
CA ASP A 189 8.84 -14.30 6.80
C ASP A 189 8.68 -12.81 6.41
N LEU A 190 7.47 -12.41 6.03
CA LEU A 190 7.14 -11.05 5.62
C LEU A 190 7.39 -10.01 6.72
N ASN A 191 7.12 -10.36 7.99
CA ASN A 191 7.34 -9.47 9.14
C ASN A 191 6.79 -8.05 8.94
N LEU A 192 5.54 -7.92 8.47
CA LEU A 192 4.96 -6.64 8.03
C LEU A 192 4.87 -5.55 9.12
N ARG A 193 4.96 -5.89 10.41
CA ARG A 193 5.06 -4.91 11.51
C ARG A 193 6.30 -4.02 11.41
N ILE A 194 7.28 -4.39 10.59
CA ILE A 194 8.43 -3.54 10.27
C ILE A 194 7.99 -2.26 9.53
N ILE A 195 6.89 -2.27 8.77
CA ILE A 195 6.41 -1.10 8.01
C ILE A 195 6.19 0.13 8.92
N PRO A 196 5.35 0.06 9.97
CA PRO A 196 5.17 1.20 10.87
C PRO A 196 6.41 1.52 11.72
N ASP A 197 7.28 0.53 11.99
CA ASP A 197 8.53 0.76 12.71
C ASP A 197 9.54 1.56 11.86
N LEU A 198 9.75 1.18 10.59
CA LEU A 198 10.58 1.93 9.64
C LEU A 198 10.08 3.36 9.48
N LYS A 199 8.75 3.52 9.31
CA LYS A 199 8.12 4.84 9.16
C LYS A 199 8.45 5.74 10.35
N LYS A 200 8.34 5.20 11.56
CA LYS A 200 8.65 5.93 12.80
C LYS A 200 10.13 6.23 12.97
N ARG A 201 11.02 5.29 12.65
CA ARG A 201 12.47 5.42 12.86
C ARG A 201 13.12 6.41 11.91
N PHE A 202 12.75 6.34 10.64
CA PHE A 202 13.40 7.12 9.59
C PHE A 202 12.66 8.42 9.25
N ASP A 203 11.40 8.54 9.71
CA ASP A 203 10.49 9.63 9.33
C ASP A 203 10.38 9.76 7.80
N LEU A 204 10.24 8.61 7.13
CA LEU A 204 10.15 8.48 5.68
C LEU A 204 8.86 7.75 5.31
N PRO A 205 8.30 8.00 4.10
CA PRO A 205 7.34 7.10 3.49
C PRO A 205 7.85 5.66 3.47
N VAL A 206 6.97 4.72 3.78
CA VAL A 206 7.29 3.29 3.74
C VAL A 206 6.25 2.55 2.91
N GLY A 207 6.68 1.56 2.14
CA GLY A 207 5.83 0.65 1.39
C GLY A 207 6.22 -0.82 1.56
N LEU A 208 5.73 -1.65 0.65
CA LEU A 208 6.03 -3.08 0.55
C LEU A 208 6.44 -3.41 -0.89
N SER A 209 7.57 -4.10 -1.06
CA SER A 209 7.90 -4.87 -2.26
C SER A 209 7.68 -6.35 -1.93
N ASP A 210 6.75 -6.98 -2.63
CA ASP A 210 6.10 -8.23 -2.20
C ASP A 210 6.32 -9.39 -3.16
N HIS A 211 7.01 -10.43 -2.70
CA HIS A 211 7.27 -11.66 -3.46
C HIS A 211 6.41 -12.85 -2.99
N SER A 212 5.41 -12.64 -2.13
CA SER A 212 4.53 -13.74 -1.72
C SER A 212 3.51 -14.12 -2.81
N MET A 213 2.91 -15.29 -2.71
CA MET A 213 1.74 -15.60 -3.56
C MET A 213 0.50 -14.83 -3.07
N GLY A 214 -0.41 -14.50 -4.01
CA GLY A 214 -1.64 -13.77 -3.71
C GLY A 214 -1.40 -12.32 -3.23
N HIS A 215 -2.43 -11.72 -2.62
CA HIS A 215 -2.44 -10.30 -2.27
C HIS A 215 -2.71 -10.00 -0.78
N THR A 216 -2.69 -11.02 0.10
CA THR A 216 -2.91 -10.83 1.54
C THR A 216 -1.86 -9.91 2.17
N ALA A 217 -0.61 -10.02 1.74
CA ALA A 217 0.48 -9.20 2.25
C ALA A 217 0.31 -7.72 1.87
N ALA A 218 -0.06 -7.43 0.61
CA ALA A 218 -0.36 -6.09 0.14
C ALA A 218 -1.50 -5.41 0.93
N VAL A 219 -2.60 -6.14 1.20
CA VAL A 219 -3.72 -5.65 2.02
C VAL A 219 -3.28 -5.37 3.46
N ALA A 220 -2.55 -6.31 4.09
CA ALA A 220 -2.05 -6.13 5.44
C ALA A 220 -1.05 -4.96 5.55
N ALA A 221 -0.17 -4.79 4.56
CA ALA A 221 0.76 -3.67 4.48
C ALA A 221 0.02 -2.32 4.36
N THR A 222 -1.04 -2.28 3.55
CA THR A 222 -1.92 -1.10 3.44
C THR A 222 -2.52 -0.73 4.79
N ALA A 223 -3.07 -1.71 5.52
CA ALA A 223 -3.59 -1.50 6.88
C ALA A 223 -2.53 -1.05 7.90
N LEU A 224 -1.26 -1.39 7.65
CA LEU A 224 -0.12 -1.01 8.48
C LEU A 224 0.51 0.33 8.06
N GLY A 225 -0.08 1.04 7.08
CA GLY A 225 0.33 2.37 6.67
C GLY A 225 1.40 2.42 5.59
N ALA A 226 1.52 1.35 4.78
CA ALA A 226 2.28 1.40 3.53
C ALA A 226 1.74 2.52 2.61
N MET A 227 2.60 3.13 1.80
CA MET A 227 2.26 4.11 0.75
C MET A 227 2.57 3.59 -0.65
N VAL A 228 3.39 2.55 -0.77
CA VAL A 228 3.75 1.92 -2.05
C VAL A 228 3.55 0.41 -1.91
N ILE A 229 2.98 -0.21 -2.94
CA ILE A 229 2.90 -1.67 -3.09
C ILE A 229 3.54 -2.02 -4.44
N GLU A 230 4.59 -2.82 -4.40
CA GLU A 230 5.29 -3.32 -5.59
C GLU A 230 5.10 -4.85 -5.68
N LYS A 231 4.72 -5.33 -6.86
CA LYS A 231 4.44 -6.75 -7.12
C LYS A 231 4.94 -7.13 -8.51
N HIS A 232 5.61 -8.28 -8.62
CA HIS A 232 5.96 -8.84 -9.92
C HIS A 232 4.70 -9.17 -10.72
N PHE A 233 4.75 -8.91 -12.02
CA PHE A 233 3.60 -8.98 -12.92
C PHE A 233 4.00 -9.66 -14.23
N CYS A 234 3.16 -10.60 -14.69
CA CYS A 234 3.34 -11.32 -15.94
C CYS A 234 1.99 -11.44 -16.67
N LEU A 235 2.01 -11.81 -17.96
CA LEU A 235 0.78 -12.08 -18.71
C LEU A 235 0.13 -13.40 -18.27
N SER A 236 0.95 -14.41 -18.03
CA SER A 236 0.55 -15.72 -17.54
C SER A 236 1.77 -16.47 -17.03
N ARG A 237 1.60 -17.22 -15.94
CA ARG A 237 2.64 -18.11 -15.41
C ARG A 237 2.89 -19.33 -16.30
N ASP A 238 2.02 -19.58 -17.28
CA ASP A 238 2.21 -20.62 -18.30
C ASP A 238 3.24 -20.21 -19.38
N ILE A 239 3.63 -18.94 -19.43
CA ILE A 239 4.73 -18.44 -20.29
C ILE A 239 6.01 -18.50 -19.45
N PRO A 240 6.88 -19.50 -19.65
CA PRO A 240 8.06 -19.68 -18.80
C PRO A 240 9.07 -18.56 -19.06
N THR A 241 9.35 -17.82 -17.99
CA THR A 241 10.43 -16.83 -17.89
C THR A 241 11.15 -17.02 -16.55
N ALA A 242 12.28 -16.35 -16.36
CA ALA A 242 13.05 -16.44 -15.12
C ALA A 242 12.23 -16.09 -13.85
N ASP A 243 11.19 -15.25 -13.97
CA ASP A 243 10.40 -14.75 -12.83
C ASP A 243 8.91 -15.14 -12.85
N SER A 244 8.46 -15.82 -13.91
CA SER A 244 7.05 -16.18 -14.12
C SER A 244 6.44 -16.93 -12.93
N ALA A 245 7.19 -17.85 -12.32
CA ALA A 245 6.70 -18.79 -11.29
C ALA A 245 6.08 -18.13 -10.05
N PHE A 246 6.49 -16.91 -9.70
CA PHE A 246 5.99 -16.17 -8.53
C PHE A 246 5.32 -14.83 -8.89
N SER A 247 5.24 -14.51 -10.18
CA SER A 247 4.65 -13.28 -10.68
C SER A 247 3.12 -13.36 -10.67
N MET A 248 2.47 -12.21 -10.50
CA MET A 248 1.02 -12.09 -10.46
C MET A 248 0.46 -11.95 -11.88
N GLU A 249 -0.66 -12.62 -12.16
CA GLU A 249 -1.36 -12.51 -13.45
C GLU A 249 -2.33 -11.32 -13.46
N PRO A 250 -2.81 -10.85 -14.62
CA PRO A 250 -3.61 -9.62 -14.72
C PRO A 250 -4.86 -9.60 -13.82
N ALA A 251 -5.61 -10.70 -13.78
CA ALA A 251 -6.81 -10.78 -12.94
C ALA A 251 -6.48 -10.72 -11.44
N GLU A 252 -5.42 -11.42 -11.01
CA GLU A 252 -4.96 -11.43 -9.63
C GLU A 252 -4.45 -10.04 -9.20
N PHE A 253 -3.77 -9.35 -10.11
CA PHE A 253 -3.26 -7.99 -9.87
C PHE A 253 -4.39 -6.97 -9.79
N ALA A 254 -5.39 -7.06 -10.67
CA ALA A 254 -6.58 -6.22 -10.59
C ALA A 254 -7.33 -6.42 -9.26
N ASP A 255 -7.44 -7.67 -8.80
CA ASP A 255 -8.01 -7.97 -7.49
C ASP A 255 -7.17 -7.41 -6.33
N MET A 256 -5.84 -7.49 -6.42
CA MET A 256 -4.93 -6.85 -5.45
C MET A 256 -5.15 -5.33 -5.41
N VAL A 257 -5.13 -4.65 -6.57
CA VAL A 257 -5.32 -3.21 -6.67
C VAL A 257 -6.66 -2.81 -6.04
N ARG A 258 -7.74 -3.50 -6.41
CA ARG A 258 -9.07 -3.26 -5.83
C ARG A 258 -9.07 -3.43 -4.32
N ALA A 259 -8.52 -4.53 -3.80
CA ALA A 259 -8.46 -4.79 -2.37
C ALA A 259 -7.63 -3.74 -1.60
N VAL A 260 -6.50 -3.29 -2.16
CA VAL A 260 -5.67 -2.21 -1.61
C VAL A 260 -6.46 -0.90 -1.54
N ARG A 261 -7.16 -0.53 -2.61
CA ARG A 261 -7.97 0.69 -2.69
C ARG A 261 -9.15 0.67 -1.72
N GLU A 262 -9.88 -0.44 -1.66
CA GLU A 262 -10.98 -0.65 -0.71
C GLU A 262 -10.48 -0.60 0.75
N THR A 263 -9.34 -1.22 1.03
CA THR A 263 -8.72 -1.20 2.38
C THR A 263 -8.37 0.22 2.78
N GLN A 264 -7.74 0.99 1.90
CA GLN A 264 -7.43 2.40 2.15
C GLN A 264 -8.69 3.22 2.50
N LEU A 265 -9.78 3.04 1.74
CA LEU A 265 -11.05 3.71 2.04
C LEU A 265 -11.61 3.28 3.41
N ALA A 266 -11.55 1.98 3.72
CA ALA A 266 -12.08 1.43 4.97
C ALA A 266 -11.30 1.87 6.21
N LEU A 267 -9.99 2.15 6.09
CA LEU A 267 -9.19 2.68 7.21
C LEU A 267 -9.63 4.08 7.63
N GLY A 268 -10.06 4.91 6.67
CA GLY A 268 -10.58 6.25 6.92
C GLY A 268 -9.67 7.13 7.77
N SER A 269 -10.27 7.95 8.62
CA SER A 269 -9.60 8.81 9.60
C SER A 269 -10.13 8.52 11.00
N VAL A 270 -9.38 8.94 12.03
CA VAL A 270 -9.84 8.82 13.42
C VAL A 270 -10.93 9.86 13.67
N GLU A 271 -12.18 9.43 13.56
CA GLU A 271 -13.37 10.22 13.86
C GLU A 271 -14.31 9.43 14.77
N TYR A 272 -14.83 10.08 15.81
CA TYR A 272 -15.82 9.49 16.71
C TYR A 272 -17.17 10.14 16.50
N GLY A 273 -18.14 9.35 16.08
CA GLY A 273 -19.49 9.85 15.81
C GLY A 273 -20.19 8.98 14.78
N PRO A 274 -21.47 9.28 14.51
CA PRO A 274 -22.17 8.70 13.39
C PRO A 274 -21.64 9.26 12.07
N THR A 275 -21.56 8.42 11.05
CA THR A 275 -21.46 8.90 9.66
C THR A 275 -22.72 9.69 9.27
N GLU A 276 -22.68 10.40 8.13
CA GLU A 276 -23.87 11.08 7.60
C GLU A 276 -25.05 10.12 7.43
N ASP A 277 -24.80 8.90 6.96
CA ASP A 277 -25.82 7.86 6.78
C ASP A 277 -26.37 7.35 8.12
N GLU A 278 -25.56 7.34 9.18
CA GLU A 278 -25.97 6.95 10.54
C GLU A 278 -26.73 8.06 11.29
N LYS A 279 -26.67 9.32 10.85
CA LYS A 279 -27.33 10.44 11.57
C LYS A 279 -28.83 10.24 11.69
N ALA A 280 -29.48 9.69 10.68
CA ALA A 280 -30.91 9.38 10.71
C ALA A 280 -31.25 8.37 11.83
N GLU A 281 -30.37 7.40 12.05
CA GLU A 281 -30.53 6.34 13.07
C GLU A 281 -30.30 6.83 14.51
N LEU A 282 -29.77 8.03 14.71
CA LEU A 282 -29.65 8.61 16.06
C LEU A 282 -31.02 8.77 16.73
N ASN A 283 -32.06 9.07 15.96
CA ASN A 283 -33.42 9.22 16.46
C ASN A 283 -34.02 7.88 16.90
N CYS A 284 -33.56 6.77 16.32
CA CYS A 284 -33.91 5.40 16.69
C CYS A 284 -33.26 4.92 18.00
N ARG A 285 -32.34 5.68 18.58
CA ARG A 285 -31.70 5.33 19.85
C ARG A 285 -32.72 5.39 21.00
N ARG A 286 -32.44 4.65 22.07
CA ARG A 286 -33.31 4.70 23.24
C ARG A 286 -33.32 6.09 23.83
N SER A 287 -34.50 6.59 24.17
CA SER A 287 -34.71 7.79 24.96
C SER A 287 -35.85 7.53 25.96
N LEU A 288 -36.02 8.45 26.91
CA LEU A 288 -37.05 8.32 27.93
C LEU A 288 -38.40 8.68 27.33
N PHE A 289 -39.37 7.78 27.50
CA PHE A 289 -40.75 7.95 27.06
C PHE A 289 -41.71 7.60 28.18
N ILE A 290 -42.86 8.27 28.13
CA ILE A 290 -44.03 7.92 28.89
C ILE A 290 -44.64 6.66 28.25
N VAL A 291 -44.76 5.57 29.02
CA VAL A 291 -45.25 4.26 28.53
C VAL A 291 -46.65 3.89 29.02
N LYS A 292 -47.22 4.73 29.90
CA LYS A 292 -48.59 4.65 30.40
C LYS A 292 -49.11 6.09 30.51
N ASP A 293 -50.40 6.30 30.26
CA ASP A 293 -51.01 7.62 30.46
C ASP A 293 -50.77 8.12 31.90
N VAL A 294 -50.45 9.40 32.05
CA VAL A 294 -50.19 10.07 33.34
C VAL A 294 -51.05 11.33 33.48
N LYS A 295 -51.34 11.71 34.72
CA LYS A 295 -52.09 12.90 35.11
C LYS A 295 -51.18 13.98 35.69
N ALA A 296 -51.62 15.24 35.62
CA ALA A 296 -50.97 16.32 36.36
C ALA A 296 -50.90 15.97 37.86
N GLY A 297 -49.73 16.14 38.48
CA GLY A 297 -49.47 15.73 39.86
C GLY A 297 -48.88 14.32 40.03
N ASP A 298 -48.96 13.46 39.01
CA ASP A 298 -48.35 12.13 39.08
C ASP A 298 -46.82 12.21 39.16
N LYS A 299 -46.23 11.21 39.83
CA LYS A 299 -44.77 11.07 39.96
C LYS A 299 -44.19 10.21 38.83
N VAL A 300 -43.04 10.61 38.30
CA VAL A 300 -42.24 9.76 37.42
C VAL A 300 -41.78 8.52 38.18
N SER A 301 -42.04 7.35 37.61
CA SER A 301 -41.65 6.04 38.15
C SER A 301 -41.20 5.12 37.02
N THR A 302 -40.59 4.00 37.38
CA THR A 302 -40.17 2.96 36.42
C THR A 302 -41.35 2.30 35.70
N ASP A 303 -42.57 2.43 36.23
CA ASP A 303 -43.77 1.83 35.66
C ASP A 303 -44.41 2.69 34.57
N ASN A 304 -44.24 4.02 34.64
CA ASN A 304 -44.84 4.98 33.71
C ASN A 304 -43.83 5.65 32.78
N VAL A 305 -42.54 5.65 33.11
CA VAL A 305 -41.46 6.15 32.24
C VAL A 305 -40.43 5.05 32.04
N ARG A 306 -40.05 4.81 30.79
CA ARG A 306 -39.02 3.84 30.43
C ARG A 306 -38.09 4.38 29.37
N SER A 307 -36.85 3.91 29.39
CA SER A 307 -35.96 4.04 28.24
C SER A 307 -36.41 3.07 27.15
N ILE A 308 -36.90 3.54 26.00
CA ILE A 308 -37.32 2.70 24.87
C ILE A 308 -36.88 3.32 23.54
N ARG A 309 -36.90 2.54 22.46
CA ARG A 309 -36.65 3.07 21.10
C ARG A 309 -37.94 3.64 20.51
N ALA A 310 -37.81 4.74 19.79
CA ALA A 310 -38.86 5.32 18.94
C ALA A 310 -38.23 5.70 17.60
N TYR A 311 -39.00 5.68 16.51
CA TYR A 311 -38.42 5.73 15.16
C TYR A 311 -38.03 7.15 14.70
N ASN A 312 -38.80 8.19 15.07
CA ASN A 312 -38.66 9.53 14.47
C ASN A 312 -38.52 10.69 15.47
N ILE A 313 -38.60 10.40 16.76
CA ILE A 313 -38.56 11.42 17.81
C ILE A 313 -37.84 10.85 19.03
N SER A 314 -37.05 11.68 19.69
CA SER A 314 -36.32 11.31 20.89
C SER A 314 -36.78 12.17 22.06
N GLY A 315 -37.07 11.52 23.18
CA GLY A 315 -37.19 12.20 24.47
C GLY A 315 -35.81 12.47 25.07
N MET A 316 -35.79 12.76 26.37
CA MET A 316 -34.56 12.92 27.13
C MET A 316 -33.66 11.68 27.02
N LYS A 317 -32.34 11.89 26.96
CA LYS A 317 -31.36 10.80 26.91
C LYS A 317 -31.51 9.90 28.14
N PRO A 318 -31.33 8.57 28.02
CA PRO A 318 -31.51 7.63 29.14
C PRO A 318 -30.63 7.92 30.36
N LYS A 319 -29.48 8.59 30.18
CA LYS A 319 -28.59 9.00 31.28
C LYS A 319 -29.27 9.92 32.32
N TYR A 320 -30.40 10.56 31.96
CA TYR A 320 -31.16 11.41 32.86
C TYR A 320 -32.26 10.65 33.61
N HIS A 321 -32.34 9.33 33.48
CA HIS A 321 -33.39 8.52 34.11
C HIS A 321 -33.49 8.78 35.61
N ASP A 322 -32.37 8.71 36.33
CA ASP A 322 -32.37 8.87 37.78
C ASP A 322 -32.64 10.32 38.22
N GLU A 323 -32.29 11.31 37.38
CA GLU A 323 -32.61 12.73 37.59
C GLU A 323 -34.13 12.99 37.51
N VAL A 324 -34.84 12.25 36.65
CA VAL A 324 -36.27 12.46 36.44
C VAL A 324 -37.15 11.64 37.38
N LEU A 325 -36.64 10.56 37.99
CA LEU A 325 -37.40 9.75 38.95
C LEU A 325 -37.92 10.62 40.12
N GLY A 326 -39.21 10.47 40.44
CA GLY A 326 -39.85 11.24 41.50
C GLY A 326 -40.17 12.70 41.16
N ARG A 327 -39.82 13.20 39.96
CA ARG A 327 -40.35 14.49 39.48
C ARG A 327 -41.86 14.39 39.25
N THR A 328 -42.53 15.54 39.35
CA THR A 328 -43.98 15.65 39.19
C THR A 328 -44.33 16.09 37.78
N PHE A 329 -45.28 15.41 37.12
CA PHE A 329 -45.82 15.86 35.84
C PHE A 329 -46.70 17.10 36.04
N LYS A 330 -46.51 18.14 35.21
CA LYS A 330 -47.28 19.39 35.32
C LYS A 330 -48.62 19.38 34.55
N SER A 331 -48.83 18.38 33.70
CA SER A 331 -50.01 18.22 32.86
C SER A 331 -50.29 16.76 32.57
N ASP A 332 -51.51 16.45 32.16
CA ASP A 332 -51.88 15.12 31.65
C ASP A 332 -51.13 14.83 30.35
N LEU A 333 -50.54 13.64 30.21
CA LEU A 333 -49.79 13.21 29.03
C LEU A 333 -50.08 11.73 28.69
N PRO A 334 -50.31 11.38 27.41
CA PRO A 334 -50.59 10.00 27.02
C PRO A 334 -49.33 9.12 26.93
N ALA A 335 -49.53 7.80 26.93
CA ALA A 335 -48.49 6.84 26.57
C ALA A 335 -47.98 7.09 25.13
N GLY A 336 -46.68 6.90 24.91
CA GLY A 336 -46.00 7.19 23.66
C GLY A 336 -45.47 8.62 23.55
N THR A 337 -45.70 9.49 24.54
CA THR A 337 -45.12 10.83 24.57
C THR A 337 -43.62 10.79 24.94
N PRO A 338 -42.74 11.45 24.17
CA PRO A 338 -41.34 11.63 24.54
C PRO A 338 -41.25 12.39 25.85
N LEU A 339 -40.45 11.90 26.81
CA LEU A 339 -40.26 12.61 28.06
C LEU A 339 -39.32 13.78 27.83
N GLU A 340 -39.79 15.00 28.04
CA GLU A 340 -39.01 16.23 27.91
C GLU A 340 -38.92 16.96 29.26
N ARG A 341 -37.95 17.88 29.40
CA ARG A 341 -37.88 18.73 30.60
C ARG A 341 -39.14 19.59 30.78
N SER A 342 -39.80 19.91 29.67
CA SER A 342 -41.07 20.63 29.62
C SER A 342 -42.22 19.84 30.27
N CYS A 343 -42.13 18.51 30.44
CA CYS A 343 -43.16 17.70 31.07
C CYS A 343 -43.30 17.93 32.59
N PHE A 344 -42.33 18.59 33.21
CA PHE A 344 -42.24 18.79 34.66
C PHE A 344 -42.37 20.27 35.05
N GLU A 345 -42.72 20.51 36.31
CA GLU A 345 -42.56 21.81 36.98
C GLU A 345 -41.09 22.22 37.10
#